data_AF-A0A2G9MYL7-F1
#
_entry.id   AF-A0A2G9MYL7-F1
#
_cell.length_a   1.000
_cell.length_b   1.000
_cell.length_c   1.000
_cell.angle_alpha   90.00
_cell.angle_beta   90.00
_cell.angle_gamma   90.00
#
_symmetry.space_group_name_H-M   'P 1'
#
loop_
_entity.id
_entity.type
_entity.pdbx_description
1 polymer ?
#
loop_
_entity_poly.entity_id
_entity_poly.type
_entity_poly.pdbx_seq_one_letter_code
_entity_poly.pdbx_strand_id
1 'polypeptide(L)'
;MGVITDTVSKVHPKGHKKVCIGWREFETLVRRLARKVPKEKVKSIYAVPRGGYPAACLMAHLLNLPIVQKPEGDSLVVDDIEDSGRTLSEYSGMKAVPISKIKNTKTLCAAIVPVSEWIVFPWEAGGVKSQP
;
A
#
# COMPACT_ATOMS: atom_id res chain seq x y z
N MET A 1 0.17 14.39 7.61
CA MET A 1 -0.53 13.78 6.46
C MET A 1 0.38 13.87 5.24
N GLY A 2 0.70 12.75 4.59
CA GLY A 2 1.42 12.78 3.30
C GLY A 2 0.43 13.08 2.18
N VAL A 3 0.71 14.12 1.38
CA VAL A 3 -0.04 14.41 0.15
C VAL A 3 0.54 13.51 -0.95
N ILE A 4 -0.33 12.90 -1.75
CA ILE A 4 0.04 12.20 -2.99
C ILE A 4 0.28 13.29 -4.03
N THR A 5 1.51 13.43 -4.54
CA THR A 5 1.92 14.62 -5.30
C THR A 5 1.92 14.40 -6.81
N ASP A 6 2.15 13.18 -7.28
CA ASP A 6 2.18 12.87 -8.72
C ASP A 6 0.98 12.02 -9.12
N THR A 7 -0.15 12.66 -9.47
CA THR A 7 -1.35 11.95 -9.94
C THR A 7 -1.84 12.49 -11.28
N VAL A 8 -2.10 11.57 -12.22
CA VAL A 8 -2.91 11.88 -13.40
C VAL A 8 -4.36 11.64 -13.00
N SER A 9 -5.11 12.72 -12.79
CA SER A 9 -6.55 12.64 -12.52
C SER A 9 -7.33 12.53 -13.84
N LYS A 10 -8.16 11.50 -13.99
CA LYS A 10 -9.17 11.39 -15.06
C LYS A 10 -10.54 11.16 -14.42
N VAL A 11 -11.59 11.79 -14.92
CA VAL A 11 -12.95 11.58 -14.38
C VAL A 11 -13.52 10.28 -14.94
N HIS A 12 -13.98 9.36 -14.08
CA HIS A 12 -14.66 8.13 -14.50
C HIS A 12 -16.15 8.40 -14.80
N PRO A 13 -16.81 7.69 -15.75
CA PRO A 13 -18.20 7.96 -16.15
C PRO A 13 -19.25 7.82 -15.03
N LYS A 14 -18.93 7.14 -13.91
CA LYS A 14 -19.80 7.01 -12.74
C LYS A 14 -19.61 8.12 -11.68
N GLY A 15 -18.84 9.18 -11.97
CA GLY A 15 -18.63 10.31 -11.05
C GLY A 15 -17.51 10.13 -10.02
N HIS A 16 -16.82 8.99 -10.00
CA HIS A 16 -15.63 8.78 -9.16
C HIS A 16 -14.39 9.41 -9.81
N LYS A 17 -13.63 10.18 -9.03
CA LYS A 17 -12.35 10.73 -9.47
C LYS A 17 -11.33 9.59 -9.55
N LYS A 18 -10.91 9.23 -10.78
CA LYS A 18 -9.86 8.24 -11.01
C LYS A 18 -8.50 8.89 -10.78
N VAL A 19 -7.72 8.32 -9.88
CA VAL A 19 -6.40 8.79 -9.48
C VAL A 19 -5.39 7.70 -9.84
N CYS A 20 -4.66 7.90 -10.94
CA CYS A 20 -3.60 6.99 -11.32
C CYS A 20 -2.31 7.39 -10.60
N ILE A 21 -1.68 6.45 -9.90
CA ILE A 21 -0.35 6.64 -9.30
C ILE A 21 0.71 5.91 -10.14
N GLY A 22 1.86 6.56 -10.33
CA GLY A 22 3.02 5.98 -11.02
C GLY A 22 3.95 5.20 -10.09
N TRP A 23 4.91 4.47 -10.66
CA TRP A 23 5.90 3.69 -9.90
C TRP A 23 6.69 4.54 -8.90
N ARG A 24 7.08 5.77 -9.28
CA ARG A 24 7.84 6.69 -8.41
C ARG A 24 7.05 7.12 -7.18
N GLU A 25 5.76 7.46 -7.36
CA GLU A 25 4.87 7.81 -6.24
C GLU A 25 4.64 6.59 -5.35
N PHE A 26 4.35 5.43 -5.96
CA PHE A 26 4.21 4.17 -5.24
C PHE A 26 5.46 3.85 -4.38
N GLU A 27 6.65 3.94 -4.97
CA GLU A 27 7.92 3.74 -4.26
C GLU A 27 8.08 4.73 -3.09
N THR A 28 7.70 6.00 -3.30
CA THR A 28 7.74 7.03 -2.26
C THR A 28 6.82 6.70 -1.09
N LEU A 29 5.62 6.22 -1.38
CA LEU A 29 4.66 5.77 -0.36
C LEU A 29 5.21 4.57 0.41
N VAL A 30 5.77 3.57 -0.26
CA VAL A 30 6.35 2.39 0.39
C VAL A 30 7.57 2.76 1.25
N ARG A 31 8.45 3.66 0.79
CA ARG A 31 9.58 4.18 1.61
C ARG A 31 9.09 4.93 2.85
N ARG A 32 8.02 5.72 2.72
CA ARG A 32 7.36 6.38 3.87
C ARG A 32 6.79 5.35 4.84
N LEU A 33 6.18 4.29 4.33
CA LEU A 33 5.61 3.21 5.12
C LEU A 33 6.69 2.42 5.88
N ALA A 34 7.78 2.06 5.21
CA ALA A 34 8.90 1.34 5.81
C ALA A 34 9.50 2.08 7.02
N ARG A 35 9.57 3.42 6.96
CA ARG A 35 10.03 4.25 8.11
C ARG A 35 9.09 4.22 9.33
N LYS A 36 7.83 3.83 9.16
CA LYS A 36 6.85 3.71 10.25
C LYS A 36 6.87 2.35 10.92
N VAL A 37 7.55 1.36 10.34
CA VAL A 37 7.59 -0.01 10.88
C VAL A 37 8.58 -0.07 12.05
N PRO A 38 8.14 -0.51 13.24
CA PRO A 38 9.04 -0.79 14.36
C PRO A 38 9.81 -2.10 14.08
N LYS A 39 11.03 -1.97 13.56
CA LYS A 39 11.84 -3.11 13.06
C LYS A 39 12.09 -4.18 14.12
N GLU A 40 12.14 -3.81 15.39
CA GLU A 40 12.36 -4.71 16.52
C GLU A 40 11.16 -5.62 16.82
N LYS A 41 9.97 -5.32 16.26
CA LYS A 41 8.73 -6.08 16.47
C LYS A 41 8.34 -6.97 15.29
N VAL A 42 9.10 -6.93 14.20
CA VAL A 42 8.77 -7.59 12.95
C VAL A 42 9.96 -8.43 12.49
N LYS A 43 9.74 -9.72 12.21
CA LYS A 43 10.80 -10.63 11.72
C LYS A 43 10.60 -11.11 10.29
N SER A 44 9.41 -10.92 9.74
CA SER A 44 9.07 -11.38 8.38
C SER A 44 7.99 -10.50 7.77
N ILE A 45 7.82 -10.60 6.46
CA ILE A 45 6.76 -9.93 5.72
C ILE A 45 5.86 -10.97 5.06
N TYR A 46 4.56 -10.85 5.25
CA TYR A 46 3.58 -11.62 4.49
C TYR A 46 2.86 -10.69 3.52
N ALA A 47 2.92 -11.03 2.23
CA ALA A 47 2.24 -10.28 1.17
C ALA A 47 0.82 -10.82 0.98
N VAL A 48 -0.20 -9.96 1.12
CA VAL A 48 -1.57 -10.33 0.78
C VAL A 48 -1.68 -10.51 -0.75
N PRO A 49 -1.99 -11.71 -1.25
CA PRO A 49 -2.06 -11.94 -2.69
C PRO A 49 -3.30 -11.25 -3.31
N ARG A 50 -3.20 -10.64 -4.50
CA ARG A 50 -2.02 -10.41 -5.34
C ARG A 50 -1.43 -9.00 -5.17
N GLY A 51 -2.25 -8.04 -4.76
CA GLY A 51 -1.91 -6.61 -4.72
C GLY A 51 -0.79 -6.25 -3.75
N GLY A 52 -0.65 -7.01 -2.66
CA GLY A 52 0.39 -6.76 -1.65
C GLY A 52 1.83 -7.04 -2.11
N TYR A 53 2.05 -7.83 -3.17
CA TYR A 53 3.41 -8.25 -3.57
C TYR A 53 4.34 -7.08 -3.94
N PRO A 54 3.96 -6.13 -4.81
CA PRO A 54 4.79 -4.96 -5.11
C PRO A 54 5.25 -4.20 -3.87
N ALA A 55 4.36 -3.99 -2.89
CA ALA A 55 4.70 -3.29 -1.65
C ALA A 55 5.60 -4.17 -0.77
N ALA A 56 5.25 -5.44 -0.60
CA ALA A 56 6.00 -6.40 0.22
C ALA A 56 7.44 -6.59 -0.27
N CYS A 57 7.66 -6.72 -1.58
CA CYS A 57 9.00 -6.86 -2.17
C CYS A 57 9.89 -5.66 -1.85
N LEU A 58 9.38 -4.44 -2.04
CA LEU A 58 10.14 -3.23 -1.75
C LEU A 58 10.35 -3.06 -0.24
N MET A 59 9.35 -3.36 0.60
CA MET A 59 9.50 -3.32 2.05
C MET A 59 10.52 -4.34 2.56
N ALA A 60 10.53 -5.56 2.02
CA ALA A 60 11.49 -6.62 2.38
C ALA A 60 12.93 -6.15 2.15
N HIS A 61 13.18 -5.52 1.00
CA HIS A 61 14.47 -4.92 0.69
C HIS A 61 14.83 -3.78 1.66
N LEU A 62 13.91 -2.83 1.91
CA LEU A 62 14.16 -1.66 2.76
C LEU A 62 14.34 -2.01 4.24
N LEU A 63 13.67 -3.05 4.72
CA LEU A 63 13.70 -3.49 6.11
C LEU A 63 14.73 -4.60 6.35
N ASN A 64 15.27 -5.20 5.28
CA ASN A 64 16.10 -6.39 5.32
C ASN A 64 15.41 -7.57 6.03
N LEU A 65 14.17 -7.87 5.61
CA LEU A 65 13.32 -8.92 6.18
C LEU A 65 12.92 -9.94 5.10
N PRO A 66 12.81 -11.24 5.44
CA PRO A 66 12.35 -12.25 4.51
C PRO A 66 10.84 -12.12 4.23
N ILE A 67 10.42 -12.47 3.02
CA ILE A 67 9.01 -12.69 2.68
C ILE A 67 8.67 -14.15 2.98
N VAL A 68 7.58 -14.37 3.72
CA VAL A 68 7.08 -15.69 4.12
C VAL A 68 5.79 -16.03 3.38
N GLN A 69 5.53 -17.33 3.19
CA GLN A 69 4.33 -17.82 2.51
C GLN A 69 3.09 -17.85 3.39
N LYS A 70 3.26 -17.81 4.72
CA LYS A 70 2.18 -17.76 5.71
C LYS A 70 2.56 -16.73 6.78
N PRO A 71 1.61 -15.92 7.26
CA PRO A 71 1.89 -14.97 8.33
C PRO A 71 2.07 -15.71 9.67
N GLU A 72 3.09 -15.27 10.41
CA GLU A 72 3.37 -15.65 11.79
C GLU A 72 3.06 -14.45 12.72
N GLY A 73 3.16 -14.65 14.04
CA GLY A 73 2.79 -13.62 15.02
C GLY A 73 3.61 -12.32 14.94
N ASP A 74 4.85 -12.42 14.44
CA ASP A 74 5.76 -11.29 14.20
C ASP A 74 5.93 -10.97 12.70
N SER A 75 5.03 -11.45 11.85
CA SER A 75 4.95 -11.03 10.46
C SER A 75 4.27 -9.66 10.33
N LEU A 76 4.82 -8.82 9.47
CA LEU A 76 4.13 -7.65 8.96
C LEU A 76 3.27 -8.07 7.75
N VAL A 77 1.96 -7.93 7.88
CA VAL A 77 1.00 -8.19 6.81
C VAL A 77 0.92 -6.96 5.90
N VAL A 78 1.24 -7.13 4.63
CA VAL A 78 1.36 -6.02 3.67
C VAL A 78 0.36 -6.20 2.53
N ASP A 79 -0.42 -5.16 2.26
CA ASP A 79 -1.33 -5.05 1.10
C ASP A 79 -1.10 -3.72 0.37
N ASP A 80 -1.67 -3.53 -0.83
CA ASP A 80 -1.52 -2.30 -1.61
C ASP A 80 -2.45 -1.16 -1.12
N ILE A 81 -3.67 -1.51 -0.72
CA ILE A 81 -4.67 -0.56 -0.24
C ILE A 81 -5.56 -1.14 0.86
N GLU A 82 -5.89 -0.31 1.85
CA GLU A 82 -6.99 -0.58 2.76
C GLU A 82 -8.23 0.20 2.32
N ASP A 83 -9.13 -0.46 1.59
CA ASP A 83 -10.37 0.15 1.09
C ASP A 83 -11.49 0.09 2.16
N SER A 84 -12.05 -1.11 2.39
CA SER A 84 -13.06 -1.35 3.44
C SER A 84 -12.49 -1.93 4.74
N GLY A 85 -11.23 -2.38 4.72
CA GLY A 85 -10.59 -3.11 5.82
C GLY A 85 -10.92 -4.59 5.91
N ARG A 86 -11.83 -5.12 5.06
CA ARG A 86 -12.27 -6.52 5.11
C ARG A 86 -11.11 -7.51 4.93
N THR A 87 -10.29 -7.35 3.89
CA THR A 87 -9.14 -8.23 3.63
C THR A 87 -8.18 -8.28 4.82
N LEU A 88 -7.81 -7.11 5.36
CA LEU A 88 -6.88 -7.00 6.48
C LEU A 88 -7.48 -7.50 7.80
N SER A 89 -8.81 -7.61 7.92
CA SER A 89 -9.47 -8.13 9.12
C SER A 89 -9.27 -9.64 9.31
N GLU A 90 -8.96 -10.37 8.23
CA GLU A 90 -8.71 -11.82 8.25
C GLU A 90 -7.35 -12.19 8.85
N TYR A 91 -6.47 -11.19 9.00
CA TYR A 91 -5.13 -11.38 9.53
C TYR A 91 -5.00 -10.82 10.94
N SER A 92 -4.22 -11.49 11.78
CA SER A 92 -3.78 -10.96 13.08
C SER A 92 -2.47 -10.18 12.90
N GLY A 93 -2.04 -9.48 13.96
CA GLY A 93 -0.76 -8.78 13.97
C GLY A 93 -0.74 -7.44 13.25
N MET A 94 0.49 -7.00 12.96
CA MET A 94 0.75 -5.68 12.38
C MET A 94 0.43 -5.67 10.89
N LYS A 95 -0.25 -4.61 10.44
CA LYS A 95 -0.66 -4.44 9.05
C LYS A 95 -0.10 -3.15 8.48
N ALA A 96 0.29 -3.18 7.22
CA ALA A 96 0.83 -2.03 6.52
C ALA A 96 0.29 -1.94 5.09
N VAL A 97 -0.17 -0.75 4.70
CA VAL A 97 -0.61 -0.45 3.32
C VAL A 97 -0.03 0.89 2.87
N PRO A 98 0.41 1.05 1.61
CA PRO A 98 0.78 2.37 1.09
C PRO A 98 -0.35 3.40 1.25
N ILE A 99 -1.60 3.00 0.96
CA ILE A 99 -2.78 3.89 0.95
C ILE A 99 -3.90 3.28 1.79
N SER A 100 -4.56 4.08 2.62
CA SER A 100 -5.82 3.72 3.28
C SER A 100 -6.92 4.71 2.91
N LYS A 101 -8.16 4.23 2.82
CA LYS A 101 -9.36 5.07 2.70
C LYS A 101 -10.09 5.27 4.03
N ILE A 102 -9.57 4.70 5.11
CA ILE A 102 -10.16 4.76 6.45
C ILE A 102 -9.43 5.84 7.27
N LYS A 103 -10.13 6.95 7.56
CA LYS A 103 -9.57 8.16 8.22
C LYS A 103 -8.87 7.89 9.57
N ASN A 104 -9.34 6.90 10.32
CA ASN A 104 -8.82 6.54 11.64
C ASN A 104 -8.35 5.07 11.68
N THR A 105 -7.74 4.60 10.59
CA THR A 105 -7.25 3.22 10.54
C THR A 105 -6.21 2.93 11.62
N LYS A 106 -6.22 1.68 12.10
CA LYS A 106 -5.16 1.11 12.94
C LYS A 106 -4.02 0.50 12.10
N THR A 107 -4.23 0.34 10.80
CA THR A 107 -3.25 -0.14 9.84
C THR A 107 -2.20 0.94 9.61
N LEU A 108 -0.92 0.58 9.61
CA LEU A 108 0.14 1.51 9.23
C LEU A 108 -0.07 1.93 7.77
N CYS A 109 -0.22 3.23 7.51
CA CYS A 109 -0.37 3.71 6.15
C CYS A 109 0.50 4.92 5.85
N ALA A 110 0.93 5.10 4.59
CA ALA A 110 1.69 6.28 4.19
C ALA A 110 0.79 7.48 3.87
N ALA A 111 -0.35 7.21 3.23
CA ALA A 111 -1.36 8.21 2.89
C ALA A 111 -2.78 7.74 3.25
N ILE A 112 -3.64 8.70 3.57
CA ILE A 112 -5.09 8.51 3.71
C ILE A 112 -5.75 9.30 2.59
N VAL A 113 -6.60 8.65 1.80
CA VAL A 113 -7.30 9.26 0.65
C VAL A 113 -8.82 9.19 0.83
N PRO A 114 -9.60 10.07 0.17
CA PRO A 114 -11.06 9.99 0.22
C PRO A 114 -11.58 8.67 -0.35
N VAL A 115 -12.64 8.12 0.27
CA VAL A 115 -13.32 6.90 -0.20
C VAL A 115 -13.83 7.03 -1.64
N SER A 116 -14.18 8.25 -2.05
CA SER A 116 -14.66 8.57 -3.41
C SER A 116 -13.59 8.49 -4.49
N GLU A 117 -12.30 8.44 -4.14
CA GLU A 117 -11.21 8.33 -5.11
C GLU A 117 -11.00 6.87 -5.53
N TRP A 118 -11.04 6.65 -6.85
CA TRP A 118 -10.68 5.37 -7.45
C TRP A 118 -9.18 5.38 -7.72
N ILE A 119 -8.40 4.76 -6.84
CA ILE A 119 -6.95 4.62 -7.03
C ILE A 119 -6.69 3.55 -8.09
N VAL A 120 -5.78 3.84 -9.02
CA VAL A 120 -5.24 2.85 -9.97
C VAL A 120 -3.75 2.74 -9.79
N PHE A 121 -3.30 1.54 -9.47
CA PHE A 121 -1.90 1.22 -9.23
C PHE A 121 -1.12 1.05 -10.55
N PRO A 122 0.22 1.18 -10.52
CA PRO A 122 1.05 1.10 -11.73
C PRO A 122 0.88 -0.21 -12.53
N TRP A 123 0.69 -1.34 -11.84
CA TRP A 123 0.49 -2.65 -12.45
C TRP A 123 -0.91 -2.85 -13.05
N GLU A 124 -1.90 -2.05 -12.65
CA GLU A 124 -3.26 -2.09 -13.19
C GLU A 124 -3.41 -1.23 -14.45
N ALA A 125 -2.51 -0.27 -14.62
CA ALA A 125 -2.63 0.77 -15.64
C ALA A 125 -2.17 0.35 -17.05
N GLY A 126 -1.85 -0.92 -17.29
CA GLY A 126 -1.50 -1.41 -18.63
C GLY A 126 -0.24 -0.77 -19.23
N GLY A 127 0.68 -0.27 -18.40
CA GLY A 127 1.93 0.35 -18.86
C GLY A 127 1.82 1.86 -19.11
N VAL A 128 1.11 2.61 -18.27
CA VAL A 128 1.26 4.09 -18.24
C VAL A 128 2.73 4.39 -17.99
N LYS A 129 3.42 4.84 -19.05
CA LYS A 129 4.82 5.28 -18.98
C LYS A 129 4.90 6.37 -17.91
N SER A 130 5.77 6.20 -16.93
CA SER A 130 6.19 7.28 -16.05
C SER A 130 6.61 8.44 -16.93
N GLN A 131 5.95 9.59 -16.82
CA GLN A 131 6.47 10.80 -17.44
C GLN A 131 7.82 11.11 -16.78
N PRO A 132 8.85 11.47 -17.57
CA PRO A 132 10.20 11.74 -17.07
C PRO A 132 10.23 12.86 -16.04
#